data_AF-A0A811PVT6-F1
#
_entry.id   AF-A0A811PVT6-F1
#
_cell.length_a   1.000
_cell.length_b   1.000
_cell.length_c   1.000
_cell.angle_alpha   90.00
_cell.angle_beta   90.00
_cell.angle_gamma   90.00
#
_symmetry.space_group_name_H-M   'P 1'
#
loop_
_entity.id
_entity.type
_entity.pdbx_description
1 polymer ?
#
loop_
_entity_poly.entity_id
_entity_poly.type
_entity_poly.pdbx_seq_one_letter_code
_entity_poly.pdbx_strand_id
1 'polypeptide(L)'
;MAAVFASRKRCTSAFLDEPVPAPPHLAKRGRFSPAPAAYLQQEAASRVSSAAARANGDGMEECAGVLVDQMSAAADLADARARASAILKLIEAAVTKRAAVALREENCGRRTEALERGVAEQHRRQEALERDNGVLKHGVAALHRREEAAQRAAAESKAREEEAKRVAAELRKKVAELEAANYALAARMLGTDSCRFQAFHGPDVF
;
A
#
# COMPACT_ATOMS: atom_id res chain seq x y z
N MET A 1 15.12 8.22 27.57
CA MET A 1 16.43 7.53 27.56
C MET A 1 17.03 7.72 26.16
N ALA A 2 18.31 8.11 26.09
CA ALA A 2 19.18 8.28 24.89
C ALA A 2 18.85 9.48 23.96
N ALA A 3 19.65 10.56 23.91
CA ALA A 3 21.02 10.75 23.37
C ALA A 3 21.02 11.08 21.84
N VAL A 4 21.16 12.36 21.48
CA VAL A 4 22.39 13.02 20.94
C VAL A 4 22.77 12.55 19.53
N PHE A 5 22.75 13.46 18.56
CA PHE A 5 23.95 13.86 17.81
C PHE A 5 23.73 15.22 17.11
N ALA A 6 24.48 16.20 17.59
CA ALA A 6 24.69 17.49 16.95
C ALA A 6 26.02 17.48 16.20
N SER A 7 26.12 18.30 15.15
CA SER A 7 27.29 19.11 14.71
C SER A 7 27.43 19.08 13.19
N ARG A 8 27.05 20.15 12.49
CA ARG A 8 27.76 21.44 12.26
C ARG A 8 28.65 21.40 11.02
N LYS A 9 28.13 22.06 9.98
CA LYS A 9 28.84 22.63 8.83
C LYS A 9 30.02 23.49 9.31
N ARG A 10 31.14 23.46 8.58
CA ARG A 10 32.02 24.62 8.41
C ARG A 10 32.83 24.48 7.12
N CYS A 11 32.57 25.40 6.19
CA CYS A 11 33.44 25.75 5.08
C CYS A 11 34.57 26.64 5.63
N THR A 12 35.80 26.50 5.12
CA THR A 12 36.86 27.50 5.34
C THR A 12 37.74 27.59 4.08
N SER A 13 37.59 28.71 3.37
CA SER A 13 38.55 29.30 2.45
C SER A 13 39.21 30.49 3.15
N ALA A 14 40.53 30.62 3.10
CA ALA A 14 41.24 31.91 3.07
C ALA A 14 42.73 31.70 2.85
N PHE A 15 43.26 32.50 1.94
CA PHE A 15 44.63 32.66 1.46
C PHE A 15 45.34 33.80 2.23
N LEU A 16 46.66 33.95 1.98
CA LEU A 16 47.61 35.04 2.30
C LEU A 16 48.35 34.90 3.65
N ASP A 17 49.64 35.22 3.83
CA ASP A 17 50.86 35.39 3.02
C ASP A 17 51.95 35.78 4.06
N GLU A 18 53.18 35.21 4.02
CA GLU A 18 54.45 35.85 4.46
C GLU A 18 55.66 34.89 4.26
N PRO A 19 56.92 35.39 4.09
CA PRO A 19 57.89 34.85 3.15
C PRO A 19 59.17 34.20 3.76
N VAL A 20 59.70 33.17 3.04
CA VAL A 20 61.14 32.82 2.74
C VAL A 20 62.12 32.66 3.95
N PRO A 21 62.93 31.56 4.08
CA PRO A 21 63.90 31.13 3.04
C PRO A 21 64.08 29.61 2.82
N ALA A 22 64.58 29.26 1.63
CA ALA A 22 65.19 27.96 1.28
C ALA A 22 66.72 28.01 1.51
N PRO A 23 67.51 26.94 1.28
CA PRO A 23 67.42 25.49 1.59
C PRO A 23 68.71 25.03 2.36
N PRO A 24 68.95 23.73 2.69
CA PRO A 24 69.75 22.92 1.76
C PRO A 24 69.58 21.40 1.95
N HIS A 25 68.98 20.69 0.99
CA HIS A 25 69.52 19.40 0.53
C HIS A 25 68.73 18.93 -0.69
N LEU A 26 69.37 19.10 -1.84
CA LEU A 26 69.15 18.30 -3.03
C LEU A 26 69.50 16.84 -2.69
N ALA A 27 68.64 16.16 -1.95
CA ALA A 27 68.54 14.72 -2.09
C ALA A 27 67.86 14.51 -3.45
N LYS A 28 68.69 14.47 -4.50
CA LYS A 28 68.40 13.77 -5.74
C LYS A 28 67.97 12.35 -5.36
N ARG A 29 66.70 12.15 -4.99
CA ARG A 29 66.05 10.86 -5.16
C ARG A 29 65.99 10.72 -6.67
N GLY A 30 67.03 10.09 -7.21
CA GLY A 30 67.04 9.62 -8.58
C GLY A 30 65.68 8.99 -8.81
N ARG A 31 65.01 9.46 -9.86
CA ARG A 31 63.91 8.69 -10.43
C ARG A 31 64.55 7.37 -10.81
N PHE A 32 64.46 6.38 -9.91
CA PHE A 32 64.69 5.00 -10.27
C PHE A 32 63.58 4.70 -11.25
N SER A 33 63.90 4.86 -12.53
CA SER A 33 63.11 4.30 -13.58
C SER A 33 63.01 2.81 -13.24
N PRO A 34 61.80 2.24 -13.07
CA PRO A 34 61.69 0.82 -12.79
C PRO A 34 62.45 0.09 -13.89
N ALA A 35 63.32 -0.84 -13.48
CA ALA A 35 64.05 -1.68 -14.42
C ALA A 35 63.05 -2.30 -15.42
N PRO A 36 63.43 -2.49 -16.69
CA PRO A 36 62.50 -2.99 -17.73
C PRO A 36 61.77 -4.28 -17.33
N ALA A 37 62.39 -5.12 -16.50
CA ALA A 37 61.78 -6.32 -15.95
C ALA A 37 60.56 -6.06 -15.03
N ALA A 38 60.59 -5.02 -14.20
CA ALA A 38 59.49 -4.69 -13.28
C ALA A 38 58.25 -4.14 -14.02
N TYR A 39 58.47 -3.42 -15.11
CA TYR A 39 57.40 -2.93 -15.99
C TYR A 39 56.67 -4.09 -16.69
N LEU A 40 57.43 -5.02 -17.26
CA LEU A 40 56.89 -6.22 -17.93
C LEU A 40 56.08 -7.10 -16.97
N GLN A 41 56.50 -7.19 -15.71
CA GLN A 41 55.82 -7.98 -14.69
C GLN A 41 54.51 -7.33 -14.22
N GLN A 42 54.47 -6.00 -14.16
CA GLN A 42 53.25 -5.24 -13.88
C GLN A 42 52.26 -5.30 -15.05
N GLU A 43 52.76 -5.26 -16.29
CA GLU A 43 51.94 -5.43 -17.49
C GLU A 43 51.33 -6.84 -17.55
N ALA A 44 52.12 -7.89 -17.31
CA ALA A 44 51.64 -9.26 -17.23
C ALA A 44 50.56 -9.44 -16.14
N ALA A 45 50.76 -8.85 -14.95
CA ALA A 45 49.76 -8.86 -13.89
C ALA A 45 48.46 -8.14 -14.28
N SER A 46 48.56 -7.01 -15.00
CA SER A 46 47.39 -6.27 -15.48
C SER A 46 46.60 -7.05 -16.55
N ARG A 47 47.32 -7.71 -17.47
CA ARG A 47 46.74 -8.57 -18.51
C ARG A 47 46.01 -9.74 -17.88
N VAL A 48 46.66 -10.48 -16.98
CA VAL A 48 46.05 -11.60 -16.23
C VAL A 48 44.81 -11.14 -15.46
N SER A 49 44.89 -10.01 -14.75
CA SER A 49 43.74 -9.46 -14.01
C SER A 49 42.56 -9.11 -14.93
N SER A 50 42.83 -8.52 -16.09
CA SER A 50 41.80 -8.16 -17.07
C SER A 50 41.21 -9.39 -17.78
N ALA A 51 42.03 -10.39 -18.08
CA ALA A 51 41.62 -11.61 -18.77
C ALA A 51 40.84 -12.53 -17.83
N ALA A 52 41.29 -12.70 -16.58
CA ALA A 52 40.58 -13.47 -15.55
C ALA A 52 39.25 -12.82 -15.11
N ALA A 53 39.09 -11.51 -15.32
CA ALA A 53 37.84 -10.81 -15.08
C ALA A 53 36.77 -11.12 -16.16
N ARG A 54 37.17 -11.57 -17.37
CA ARG A 54 36.22 -11.93 -18.43
C ARG A 54 35.54 -13.25 -18.11
N ALA A 55 34.27 -13.38 -18.50
CA ALA A 55 33.46 -14.58 -18.25
C ALA A 55 33.71 -15.73 -19.26
N ASN A 56 34.44 -15.44 -20.34
CA ASN A 56 34.55 -16.31 -21.50
C ASN A 56 35.81 -17.19 -21.42
N GLY A 57 35.78 -18.36 -22.09
CA GLY A 57 36.90 -19.30 -22.12
C GLY A 57 38.22 -18.66 -22.59
N ASP A 58 38.13 -17.74 -23.54
CA ASP A 58 39.26 -16.99 -24.12
C ASP A 58 40.09 -16.23 -23.07
N GLY A 59 39.44 -15.72 -22.01
CA GLY A 59 40.14 -15.00 -20.94
C GLY A 59 41.01 -15.93 -20.09
N MET A 60 40.58 -17.18 -19.92
CA MET A 60 41.36 -18.18 -19.17
C MET A 60 42.50 -18.75 -20.02
N GLU A 61 42.28 -18.88 -21.34
CA GLU A 61 43.31 -19.22 -22.31
C GLU A 61 44.41 -18.15 -22.38
N GLU A 62 44.04 -16.87 -22.39
CA GLU A 62 44.99 -15.75 -22.30
C GLU A 62 45.78 -15.76 -20.98
N CYS A 63 45.14 -16.07 -19.84
CA CYS A 63 45.82 -16.24 -18.56
C CYS A 63 46.83 -17.40 -18.58
N ALA A 64 46.50 -18.51 -19.24
CA ALA A 64 47.38 -19.66 -19.40
C ALA A 64 48.59 -19.32 -20.28
N GLY A 65 48.40 -18.57 -21.37
CA GLY A 65 49.49 -18.06 -22.21
C GLY A 65 50.48 -17.19 -21.42
N VAL A 66 49.97 -16.20 -20.66
CA VAL A 66 50.82 -15.33 -19.83
C VAL A 66 51.56 -16.12 -18.74
N LEU A 67 50.94 -17.15 -18.17
CA LEU A 67 51.59 -18.04 -17.20
C LEU A 67 52.78 -18.77 -17.82
N VAL A 68 52.59 -19.35 -19.02
CA VAL A 68 53.65 -20.05 -19.76
C VAL A 68 54.78 -19.09 -20.11
N ASP A 69 54.47 -17.92 -20.66
CA ASP A 69 55.47 -16.91 -21.03
C ASP A 69 56.31 -16.46 -19.82
N GLN A 70 55.67 -16.26 -18.66
CA GLN A 70 56.35 -15.83 -17.43
C GLN A 70 57.19 -16.94 -16.80
N MET A 71 56.78 -18.21 -16.93
CA MET A 71 57.59 -19.35 -16.48
C MET A 71 58.77 -19.62 -17.41
N SER A 72 58.60 -19.45 -18.71
CA SER A 72 59.67 -19.61 -19.71
C SER A 72 60.73 -18.50 -19.64
N ALA A 73 60.36 -17.31 -19.18
CA ALA A 73 61.28 -16.19 -18.97
C ALA A 73 61.99 -16.20 -17.60
N ALA A 74 61.75 -17.21 -16.75
CA ALA A 74 62.33 -17.29 -15.42
C ALA A 74 63.81 -17.69 -15.45
N ALA A 75 64.59 -17.18 -14.49
CA ALA A 75 66.03 -17.46 -14.42
C ALA A 75 66.35 -18.87 -13.86
N ASP A 76 65.46 -19.41 -13.02
CA ASP A 76 65.56 -20.74 -12.43
C ASP A 76 64.17 -21.30 -12.04
N LEU A 77 64.15 -22.53 -11.53
CA LEU A 77 62.91 -23.20 -11.11
C LEU A 77 62.21 -22.47 -9.95
N ALA A 78 62.96 -21.83 -9.06
CA ALA A 78 62.41 -21.13 -7.90
C ALA A 78 61.72 -19.82 -8.33
N ASP A 79 62.32 -19.08 -9.27
CA ASP A 79 61.75 -17.89 -9.91
C ASP A 79 60.49 -18.26 -10.72
N ALA A 80 60.55 -19.34 -11.51
CA ALA A 80 59.39 -19.84 -12.25
C ALA A 80 58.22 -20.16 -11.33
N ARG A 81 58.48 -20.84 -10.20
CA ARG A 81 57.47 -21.17 -9.19
C ARG A 81 56.92 -19.92 -8.51
N ALA A 82 57.77 -18.94 -8.19
CA ALA A 82 57.36 -17.69 -7.59
C ALA A 82 56.41 -16.91 -8.53
N ARG A 83 56.78 -16.76 -9.81
CA ARG A 83 55.97 -16.11 -10.84
C ARG A 83 54.64 -16.83 -11.07
N ALA A 84 54.67 -18.16 -11.20
CA ALA A 84 53.46 -18.97 -11.36
C ALA A 84 52.50 -18.80 -10.18
N SER A 85 53.02 -18.85 -8.94
CA SER A 85 52.20 -18.66 -7.75
C SER A 85 51.58 -17.26 -7.66
N ALA A 86 52.29 -16.22 -8.13
CA ALA A 86 51.78 -14.85 -8.16
C ALA A 86 50.65 -14.69 -9.18
N ILE A 87 50.81 -15.26 -10.38
CA ILE A 87 49.80 -15.24 -11.45
C ILE A 87 48.56 -16.00 -11.02
N LEU A 88 48.72 -17.21 -10.47
CA LEU A 88 47.59 -18.02 -9.99
C LEU A 88 46.81 -17.32 -8.87
N LYS A 89 47.48 -16.63 -7.94
CA LYS A 89 46.82 -15.81 -6.92
C LYS A 89 46.03 -14.65 -7.50
N LEU A 90 46.54 -14.01 -8.55
CA LEU A 90 45.81 -12.94 -9.25
C LEU A 90 44.55 -13.49 -9.94
N ILE A 91 44.67 -14.65 -10.59
CA ILE A 91 43.53 -15.34 -11.21
C ILE A 91 42.49 -15.72 -10.15
N GLU A 92 42.91 -16.32 -9.04
CA GLU A 92 42.03 -16.67 -7.92
C GLU A 92 41.31 -15.43 -7.37
N ALA A 93 42.03 -14.33 -7.16
CA ALA A 93 41.45 -13.07 -6.70
C ALA A 93 40.46 -12.44 -7.71
N ALA A 94 40.72 -12.57 -9.01
CA ALA A 94 39.83 -12.07 -10.05
C ALA A 94 38.57 -12.93 -10.18
N VAL A 95 38.71 -14.26 -10.18
CA VAL A 95 37.60 -15.21 -10.28
C VAL A 95 36.68 -15.12 -9.07
N THR A 96 37.24 -15.01 -7.86
CA THR A 96 36.44 -14.84 -6.63
C THR A 96 35.66 -13.53 -6.62
N LYS A 97 36.28 -12.41 -7.05
CA LYS A 97 35.59 -11.12 -7.20
C LYS A 97 34.45 -11.21 -8.23
N ARG A 98 34.70 -11.82 -9.38
CA ARG A 98 33.69 -12.01 -10.43
C ARG A 98 32.51 -12.84 -9.92
N ALA A 99 32.79 -13.96 -9.24
CA ALA A 99 31.76 -14.79 -8.63
C ALA A 99 30.93 -14.03 -7.60
N ALA A 100 31.58 -13.20 -6.76
CA ALA A 100 30.88 -12.36 -5.79
C ALA A 100 29.99 -11.29 -6.45
N VAL A 101 30.40 -10.72 -7.58
CA VAL A 101 29.57 -9.77 -8.36
C VAL A 101 28.38 -10.48 -8.99
N ALA A 102 28.59 -11.61 -9.67
CA ALA A 102 27.51 -12.38 -10.29
C ALA A 102 26.43 -12.81 -9.28
N LEU A 103 26.85 -13.30 -8.10
CA LEU A 103 25.92 -13.65 -7.02
C LEU A 103 25.15 -12.43 -6.49
N ARG A 104 25.79 -11.25 -6.44
CA ARG A 104 25.10 -10.01 -6.01
C ARG A 104 24.07 -9.57 -7.04
N GLU A 105 24.40 -9.63 -8.32
CA GLU A 105 23.49 -9.26 -9.41
C GLU A 105 22.28 -10.20 -9.46
N GLU A 106 22.51 -11.51 -9.37
CA GLU A 106 21.43 -12.50 -9.32
C GLU A 106 20.53 -12.30 -8.09
N ASN A 107 21.11 -12.08 -6.91
CA ASN A 107 20.34 -11.80 -5.71
C ASN A 107 19.59 -10.46 -5.80
N CYS A 108 20.16 -9.45 -6.47
CA CYS A 108 19.47 -8.19 -6.73
C CYS A 108 18.25 -8.43 -7.63
N GLY A 109 18.43 -9.15 -8.74
CA GLY A 109 17.35 -9.50 -9.67
C GLY A 109 16.23 -10.31 -9.00
N ARG A 110 16.59 -11.33 -8.21
CA ARG A 110 15.60 -12.11 -7.44
C ARG A 110 14.83 -11.24 -6.45
N ARG A 111 15.49 -10.27 -5.80
CA ARG A 111 14.84 -9.33 -4.87
C ARG A 111 13.91 -8.36 -5.61
N THR A 112 14.31 -7.82 -6.75
CA THR A 112 13.45 -6.93 -7.54
C THR A 112 12.22 -7.67 -8.04
N GLU A 113 12.38 -8.88 -8.58
CA GLU A 113 11.25 -9.71 -9.02
C GLU A 113 10.30 -10.06 -7.85
N ALA A 114 10.85 -10.42 -6.69
CA ALA A 114 10.04 -10.72 -5.51
C ALA A 114 9.25 -9.49 -5.03
N LEU A 115 9.86 -8.30 -5.06
CA LEU A 115 9.18 -7.03 -4.75
C LEU A 115 8.08 -6.73 -5.76
N GLU A 116 8.35 -6.84 -7.05
CA GLU A 116 7.36 -6.61 -8.12
C GLU A 116 6.16 -7.55 -7.99
N ARG A 117 6.40 -8.84 -7.74
CA ARG A 117 5.32 -9.81 -7.48
C ARG A 117 4.51 -9.42 -6.24
N GLY A 118 5.17 -9.04 -5.16
CA GLY A 118 4.51 -8.60 -3.93
C GLY A 118 3.63 -7.35 -4.14
N VAL A 119 4.12 -6.37 -4.88
CA VAL A 119 3.35 -5.16 -5.23
C VAL A 119 2.16 -5.51 -6.13
N ALA A 120 2.34 -6.38 -7.13
CA ALA A 120 1.25 -6.82 -8.00
C ALA A 120 0.16 -7.58 -7.23
N GLU A 121 0.54 -8.44 -6.27
CA GLU A 121 -0.40 -9.12 -5.39
C GLU A 121 -1.16 -8.14 -4.49
N GLN A 122 -0.48 -7.15 -3.92
CA GLN A 122 -1.13 -6.11 -3.13
C GLN A 122 -2.11 -5.30 -3.96
N HIS A 123 -1.74 -4.91 -5.18
CA HIS A 123 -2.62 -4.19 -6.10
C HIS A 123 -3.89 -4.99 -6.42
N ARG A 124 -3.75 -6.29 -6.74
CA ARG A 124 -4.90 -7.17 -6.97
C ARG A 124 -5.82 -7.28 -5.76
N ARG A 125 -5.24 -7.39 -4.56
CA ARG A 125 -6.03 -7.42 -3.30
C ARG A 125 -6.76 -6.09 -3.08
N GLN A 126 -6.10 -4.96 -3.34
CA GLN A 126 -6.70 -3.65 -3.22
C GLN A 126 -7.87 -3.48 -4.19
N GLU A 127 -7.71 -3.84 -5.46
CA GLU A 127 -8.81 -3.76 -6.43
C GLU A 127 -10.01 -4.64 -6.04
N ALA A 128 -9.77 -5.83 -5.48
CA ALA A 128 -10.85 -6.70 -5.00
C ALA A 128 -11.64 -6.02 -3.87
N LEU A 129 -10.94 -5.45 -2.89
CA LEU A 129 -11.56 -4.71 -1.79
C LEU A 129 -12.33 -3.47 -2.29
N GLU A 130 -11.81 -2.77 -3.29
CA GLU A 130 -12.50 -1.62 -3.89
C GLU A 130 -13.80 -2.03 -4.60
N ARG A 131 -13.79 -3.17 -5.31
CA ARG A 131 -15.00 -3.75 -5.92
C ARG A 131 -16.03 -4.13 -4.84
N ASP A 132 -15.60 -4.82 -3.79
CA ASP A 132 -16.47 -5.23 -2.69
C ASP A 132 -17.05 -4.00 -1.96
N ASN A 133 -16.23 -2.98 -1.73
CA ASN A 133 -16.66 -1.73 -1.13
C ASN A 133 -17.71 -1.02 -2.00
N GLY A 134 -17.56 -1.07 -3.33
CA GLY A 134 -18.57 -0.59 -4.27
C GLY A 134 -19.90 -1.31 -4.12
N VAL A 135 -19.89 -2.65 -4.09
CA VAL A 135 -21.09 -3.46 -3.89
C VAL A 135 -21.76 -3.14 -2.55
N LEU A 136 -20.99 -3.03 -1.47
CA LEU A 136 -21.50 -2.68 -0.15
C LEU A 136 -22.12 -1.28 -0.11
N LYS A 137 -21.46 -0.27 -0.69
CA LYS A 137 -22.02 1.10 -0.79
C LYS A 137 -23.36 1.10 -1.52
N HIS A 138 -23.45 0.38 -2.64
CA HIS A 138 -24.71 0.24 -3.38
C HIS A 138 -25.79 -0.46 -2.56
N GLY A 139 -25.44 -1.54 -1.86
CA GLY A 139 -26.34 -2.27 -0.96
C GLY A 139 -26.89 -1.38 0.16
N VAL A 140 -26.00 -0.63 0.84
CA VAL A 140 -26.39 0.31 1.90
C VAL A 140 -27.30 1.42 1.37
N ALA A 141 -26.98 2.02 0.22
CA ALA A 141 -27.82 3.04 -0.39
C ALA A 141 -29.20 2.50 -0.82
N ALA A 142 -29.30 1.22 -1.20
CA ALA A 142 -30.58 0.59 -1.48
C ALA A 142 -31.40 0.35 -0.21
N LEU A 143 -30.74 -0.08 0.88
CA LEU A 143 -31.39 -0.26 2.18
C LEU A 143 -31.91 1.07 2.74
N HIS A 144 -31.11 2.13 2.70
CA HIS A 144 -31.52 3.47 3.16
C HIS A 144 -32.77 3.96 2.41
N ARG A 145 -32.80 3.80 1.08
CA ARG A 145 -33.97 4.16 0.26
C ARG A 145 -35.22 3.35 0.63
N ARG A 146 -35.06 2.06 0.93
CA ARG A 146 -36.18 1.21 1.37
C ARG A 146 -36.68 1.61 2.75
N GLU A 147 -35.77 1.95 3.65
CA GLU A 147 -36.11 2.42 4.99
C GLU A 147 -36.86 3.75 4.93
N GLU A 148 -36.39 4.72 4.15
CA GLU A 148 -37.12 5.97 3.92
C GLU A 148 -38.52 5.73 3.33
N ALA A 149 -38.64 4.84 2.35
CA ALA A 149 -39.93 4.51 1.75
C ALA A 149 -40.88 3.86 2.77
N ALA A 150 -40.37 2.95 3.61
CA ALA A 150 -41.14 2.31 4.67
C ALA A 150 -41.58 3.32 5.74
N GLN A 151 -40.70 4.26 6.13
CA GLN A 151 -41.04 5.35 7.06
C GLN A 151 -42.14 6.25 6.49
N ARG A 152 -42.07 6.60 5.20
CA ARG A 152 -43.13 7.38 4.53
C ARG A 152 -44.45 6.63 4.51
N ALA A 153 -44.43 5.35 4.11
CA ALA A 153 -45.64 4.51 4.11
C ALA A 153 -46.25 4.35 5.52
N ALA A 154 -45.42 4.25 6.56
CA ALA A 154 -45.86 4.19 7.94
C ALA A 154 -46.44 5.53 8.44
N ALA A 155 -45.91 6.66 7.98
CA ALA A 155 -46.48 7.97 8.28
C ALA A 155 -47.85 8.15 7.60
N GLU A 156 -47.97 7.73 6.34
CA GLU A 156 -49.24 7.76 5.61
C GLU A 156 -50.30 6.84 6.23
N SER A 157 -49.93 5.63 6.65
CA SER A 157 -50.86 4.72 7.31
C SER A 157 -51.35 5.27 8.64
N LYS A 158 -50.47 5.87 9.43
CA LYS A 158 -50.85 6.58 10.67
C LYS A 158 -51.80 7.74 10.39
N ALA A 159 -51.53 8.55 9.36
CA ALA A 159 -52.41 9.65 8.99
C ALA A 159 -53.82 9.16 8.61
N ARG A 160 -53.91 8.08 7.82
CA ARG A 160 -55.19 7.44 7.46
C ARG A 160 -55.92 6.88 8.68
N GLU A 161 -55.19 6.27 9.61
CA GLU A 161 -55.77 5.75 10.84
C GLU A 161 -56.37 6.88 11.70
N GLU A 162 -55.65 8.00 11.85
CA GLU A 162 -56.15 9.16 12.59
C GLU A 162 -57.36 9.81 11.90
N GLU A 163 -57.38 9.89 10.57
CA GLU A 163 -58.56 10.33 9.81
C GLU A 163 -59.75 9.39 10.03
N ALA A 164 -59.55 8.07 9.95
CA ALA A 164 -60.59 7.09 10.20
C ALA A 164 -61.15 7.20 11.64
N LYS A 165 -60.29 7.45 12.64
CA LYS A 165 -60.72 7.69 14.03
C LYS A 165 -61.60 8.93 14.15
N ARG A 166 -61.26 10.02 13.45
CA ARG A 166 -62.08 11.25 13.44
C ARG A 166 -63.46 10.99 12.82
N VAL A 167 -63.50 10.36 11.65
CA VAL A 167 -64.76 10.01 10.98
C VAL A 167 -65.60 9.07 11.85
N ALA A 168 -64.98 8.06 12.48
CA ALA A 168 -65.68 7.17 13.40
C ALA A 168 -66.26 7.92 14.61
N ALA A 169 -65.53 8.91 15.16
CA ALA A 169 -66.04 9.75 16.24
C ALA A 169 -67.23 10.61 15.81
N GLU A 170 -67.19 11.18 14.59
CA GLU A 170 -68.31 11.93 14.02
C GLU A 170 -69.55 11.06 13.80
N LEU A 171 -69.38 9.86 13.23
CA LEU A 171 -70.49 8.92 13.04
C LEU A 171 -71.09 8.47 14.37
N ARG A 172 -70.27 8.21 15.40
CA ARG A 172 -70.76 7.89 16.75
C ARG A 172 -71.65 8.99 17.33
N LYS A 173 -71.29 10.27 17.13
CA LYS A 173 -72.13 11.40 17.57
C LYS A 173 -73.48 11.41 16.87
N LYS A 174 -73.50 11.24 15.54
CA LYS A 174 -74.75 11.19 14.76
C LYS A 174 -75.64 10.02 15.17
N VAL A 175 -75.04 8.86 15.47
CA VAL A 175 -75.80 7.70 15.98
C VAL A 175 -76.47 8.05 17.32
N ALA A 176 -75.73 8.63 18.26
CA ALA A 176 -76.30 9.04 19.56
C ALA A 176 -77.42 10.09 19.40
N GLU A 177 -77.28 11.05 18.48
CA GLU A 177 -78.34 12.03 18.16
C GLU A 177 -79.59 11.35 17.58
N LEU A 178 -79.42 10.41 16.65
CA LEU A 178 -80.53 9.66 16.06
C LEU A 178 -81.21 8.74 17.08
N GLU A 179 -80.44 8.11 17.97
CA GLU A 179 -80.98 7.32 19.07
C GLU A 179 -81.84 8.20 19.99
N ALA A 180 -81.34 9.37 20.41
CA ALA A 180 -82.10 10.30 21.24
C ALA A 180 -83.38 10.79 20.54
N ALA A 181 -83.32 11.10 19.24
CA ALA A 181 -84.48 11.49 18.45
C ALA A 181 -85.52 10.36 18.35
N ASN A 182 -85.06 9.12 18.13
CA ASN A 182 -85.94 7.95 18.10
C ASN A 182 -86.59 7.70 19.46
N TYR A 183 -85.86 7.82 20.57
CA TYR A 183 -86.42 7.73 21.92
C TYR A 183 -87.50 8.80 22.17
N ALA A 184 -87.26 10.05 21.76
CA ALA A 184 -88.23 11.13 21.89
C ALA A 184 -89.49 10.89 21.05
N LEU A 185 -89.33 10.38 19.82
CA LEU A 185 -90.45 10.00 18.95
C LEU A 185 -91.28 8.87 19.59
N ALA A 186 -90.63 7.81 20.07
CA ALA A 186 -91.30 6.69 20.72
C ALA A 186 -92.09 7.14 21.96
N ALA A 187 -91.51 8.00 22.81
CA ALA A 187 -92.20 8.59 23.95
C ALA A 187 -93.43 9.41 23.54
N ARG A 188 -93.31 10.18 22.44
CA ARG A 188 -94.44 10.94 21.88
C ARG A 188 -95.55 10.02 21.37
N MET A 189 -95.22 8.92 20.69
CA MET A 189 -96.23 7.96 20.22
C MET A 189 -96.99 7.31 21.37
N LEU A 190 -96.28 6.84 22.40
CA LEU A 190 -96.90 6.29 23.62
C LEU A 190 -97.82 7.31 24.33
N GLY A 191 -97.44 8.59 24.38
CA GLY A 191 -98.25 9.66 24.92
C GLY A 191 -99.47 10.03 24.06
N THR A 192 -99.39 9.91 22.73
CA THR A 192 -100.56 10.12 21.86
C THR A 192 -101.53 8.95 21.89
N ASP A 193 -101.04 7.73 22.09
CA ASP A 193 -101.88 6.54 22.22
C ASP A 193 -102.64 6.54 23.57
N SER A 194 -102.03 7.05 24.65
CA SER A 194 -102.73 7.23 25.94
C SER A 194 -103.82 8.31 25.88
N CYS A 195 -103.64 9.38 25.09
CA CYS A 195 -104.69 10.37 24.82
C CYS A 195 -105.81 9.86 23.89
N ARG A 196 -105.51 8.94 22.96
CA ARG A 196 -106.53 8.35 22.07
C ARG A 196 -107.54 7.46 22.79
N PHE A 197 -107.19 6.90 23.94
CA PHE A 197 -108.11 6.07 24.75
C PHE A 197 -108.82 6.82 25.89
N GLN A 198 -108.50 8.09 26.17
CA GLN A 198 -109.17 8.89 27.22
C GLN A 198 -110.43 9.66 26.76
N ALA A 199 -110.81 9.58 25.47
CA ALA A 199 -111.93 10.34 24.92
C ALA A 199 -113.21 9.53 24.66
N PHE A 200 -113.44 8.42 25.39
CA PHE A 200 -114.73 7.72 25.35
C PHE A 200 -115.12 7.14 26.72
N HIS A 201 -115.32 8.02 27.69
CA HIS A 201 -116.27 7.74 28.77
C HIS A 201 -117.61 8.33 28.35
N GLY A 202 -118.50 7.51 27.80
CA GLY A 202 -119.89 7.91 27.61
C GLY A 202 -120.51 8.23 28.98
N PRO A 203 -121.38 9.25 29.09
CA PRO A 203 -122.11 9.48 30.33
C PRO A 203 -123.02 8.28 30.57
N ASP A 204 -122.87 7.64 31.72
CA ASP A 204 -123.78 6.61 32.22
C ASP A 204 -125.17 7.26 32.37
N VAL A 205 -126.15 6.72 31.66
CA VAL A 205 -127.54 7.19 31.67
C VAL A 205 -128.29 6.37 32.72
N PHE A 206 -128.56 6.98 33.87
CA PHE A 206 -129.67 6.66 34.77
C PHE A 206 -130.38 7.95 35.16
#